data_AF-A0A8A4QX17-F1
#
_entry.id   AF-A0A8A4QX17-F1
#
_cell.length_a   1.000
_cell.length_b   1.000
_cell.length_c   1.000
_cell.angle_alpha   90.00
_cell.angle_beta   90.00
_cell.angle_gamma   90.00
#
_symmetry.space_group_name_H-M   'P 1'
#
loop_
_entity.id
_entity.type
_entity.pdbx_description
1 polymer ?
#
loop_
_entity_poly.entity_id
_entity_poly.type
_entity_poly.pdbx_seq_one_letter_code
_entity_poly.pdbx_strand_id
1 'polypeptide(L)'
;FIKNMITGTSQADCAILIIAAGTGEFEAGISKDGQTREHALLAYTLGVKQLIVAINKMDTTKWSEDRYKEIVKEVSNFIKKVGFNPKTVAFVPISGFNGDNMIDSSPNCPWYKGWEKETKESGKSSGKTLLEAIDSIDRPERPSSK
;
A
#
# COMPACT_ATOMS: atom_id res chain seq x y z
N PHE A 1 7.64 14.40 -14.05
CA PHE A 1 6.81 13.47 -13.25
C PHE A 1 6.36 14.06 -11.93
N ILE A 2 7.25 14.64 -11.11
CA ILE A 2 6.90 15.25 -9.81
C ILE A 2 5.80 16.32 -9.92
N LYS A 3 5.84 17.22 -10.92
CA LYS A 3 4.80 18.25 -11.11
C LYS A 3 3.38 17.65 -11.29
N ASN A 4 3.26 16.56 -12.04
CA ASN A 4 1.98 15.89 -12.28
C ASN A 4 1.52 15.09 -11.06
N MET A 5 2.47 14.52 -10.30
CA MET A 5 2.18 13.88 -9.02
C MET A 5 1.65 14.90 -8.00
N ILE A 6 2.26 16.09 -7.89
CA ILE A 6 1.79 17.13 -6.96
C ILE A 6 0.35 17.55 -7.25
N THR A 7 0.00 17.75 -8.53
CA THR A 7 -1.37 18.15 -8.92
C THR A 7 -2.39 17.01 -8.76
N GLY A 8 -1.98 15.75 -8.86
CA GLY A 8 -2.87 14.60 -8.67
C GLY A 8 -3.08 14.27 -7.19
N THR A 9 -2.01 14.33 -6.40
CA THR A 9 -2.02 14.00 -4.97
C THR A 9 -2.71 15.08 -4.13
N SER A 10 -2.77 16.33 -4.59
CA SER A 10 -3.46 17.43 -3.88
C SER A 10 -4.99 17.25 -3.76
N GLN A 11 -5.57 16.33 -4.53
CA GLN A 11 -6.99 15.96 -4.47
C GLN A 11 -7.20 14.48 -4.16
N ALA A 12 -6.13 13.75 -3.80
CA ALA A 12 -6.22 12.32 -3.55
C ALA A 12 -6.73 12.04 -2.14
N ASP A 13 -7.77 11.22 -2.05
CA ASP A 13 -8.33 10.80 -0.77
C ASP A 13 -7.55 9.63 -0.16
N CYS A 14 -6.90 8.85 -1.02
CA CYS A 14 -6.05 7.73 -0.69
C CYS A 14 -4.88 7.60 -1.68
N ALA A 15 -3.74 7.10 -1.20
CA ALA A 15 -2.61 6.71 -2.03
C ALA A 15 -2.45 5.19 -2.03
N ILE A 16 -2.11 4.64 -3.20
CA ILE A 16 -1.69 3.24 -3.33
C ILE A 16 -0.19 3.24 -3.59
N LEU A 17 0.57 2.68 -2.65
CA LEU A 17 2.02 2.54 -2.74
C LEU A 17 2.36 1.14 -3.27
N ILE A 18 2.91 1.08 -4.48
CA ILE A 18 3.34 -0.16 -5.10
C ILE A 18 4.80 -0.44 -4.73
N ILE A 19 5.05 -1.61 -4.14
CA ILE A 19 6.37 -2.08 -3.72
C ILE A 19 6.73 -3.33 -4.52
N ALA A 20 7.89 -3.35 -5.17
CA ALA A 20 8.37 -4.57 -5.81
C ALA A 20 8.89 -5.57 -4.78
N ALA A 21 8.52 -6.85 -4.89
CA ALA A 21 8.96 -7.90 -3.99
C ALA A 21 10.35 -8.47 -4.33
N GLY A 22 10.79 -8.30 -5.58
CA GLY A 22 12.06 -8.83 -6.09
C GLY A 22 13.25 -8.36 -5.25
N THR A 23 14.20 -9.28 -5.01
CA THR A 23 15.47 -8.95 -4.35
C THR A 23 16.27 -7.96 -5.20
N GLY A 24 16.81 -6.92 -4.58
CA GLY A 24 17.47 -5.80 -5.22
C GLY A 24 16.50 -4.68 -5.61
N GLU A 25 15.33 -5.01 -6.16
CA GLU A 25 14.31 -4.02 -6.52
C GLU A 25 13.68 -3.38 -5.28
N PHE A 26 13.34 -4.21 -4.29
CA PHE A 26 12.77 -3.75 -3.02
C PHE A 26 13.75 -2.80 -2.31
N GLU A 27 14.98 -3.23 -2.12
CA GLU A 27 16.02 -2.53 -1.38
C GLU A 27 16.39 -1.21 -2.06
N ALA A 28 16.45 -1.19 -3.41
CA ALA A 28 16.65 0.05 -4.16
C ALA A 28 15.48 1.03 -3.97
N GLY A 29 14.24 0.53 -3.96
CA GLY A 29 13.03 1.34 -3.79
C GLY A 29 12.93 2.01 -2.42
N ILE A 30 13.28 1.29 -1.34
CA ILE A 30 13.23 1.81 0.05
C ILE A 30 14.53 2.49 0.50
N SER A 31 15.54 2.55 -0.37
CA SER A 31 16.80 3.22 -0.07
C SER A 31 16.61 4.72 0.22
N LYS A 32 17.64 5.38 0.77
CA LYS A 32 17.54 6.80 1.13
C LYS A 32 17.18 7.70 -0.05
N ASP A 33 17.70 7.37 -1.22
CA ASP A 33 17.48 8.07 -2.49
C ASP A 33 16.40 7.37 -3.36
N GLY A 34 15.70 6.39 -2.77
CA GLY A 34 14.66 5.60 -3.43
C GLY A 34 13.38 6.40 -3.66
N GLN A 35 12.78 6.22 -4.84
CA GLN A 35 11.57 6.96 -5.24
C GLN A 35 10.34 6.62 -4.40
N THR A 36 10.22 5.37 -3.92
CA THR A 36 9.15 4.96 -3.01
C THR A 36 9.12 5.84 -1.76
N ARG A 37 10.30 6.23 -1.28
CA ARG A 37 10.42 7.05 -0.08
C ARG A 37 9.97 8.48 -0.31
N GLU A 38 10.41 9.07 -1.42
CA GLU A 38 10.02 10.42 -1.82
C GLU A 38 8.51 10.51 -2.07
N HIS A 39 7.94 9.54 -2.79
CA HIS A 39 6.50 9.51 -3.08
C HIS A 39 5.64 9.36 -1.83
N ALA A 40 6.02 8.50 -0.88
CA ALA A 40 5.28 8.34 0.37
C ALA A 40 5.32 9.63 1.22
N LEU A 41 6.48 10.30 1.26
CA LEU A 41 6.63 11.57 1.96
C LEU A 41 5.76 12.66 1.31
N LEU A 42 5.81 12.79 -0.01
CA LEU A 42 5.01 13.76 -0.76
C LEU A 42 3.51 13.52 -0.56
N ALA A 43 3.05 12.26 -0.58
CA ALA A 43 1.66 11.92 -0.31
C ALA A 43 1.20 12.40 1.08
N TYR A 44 2.02 12.13 2.10
CA TYR A 44 1.73 12.57 3.47
C TYR A 44 1.72 14.10 3.59
N THR A 45 2.72 14.79 3.03
CA THR A 45 2.82 16.25 3.06
C THR A 45 1.66 16.95 2.34
N LEU A 46 1.13 16.34 1.28
CA LEU A 46 -0.01 16.86 0.52
C LEU A 46 -1.37 16.53 1.16
N GLY A 47 -1.38 15.90 2.34
CA GLY A 47 -2.58 15.69 3.14
C GLY A 47 -3.27 14.33 2.94
N VAL A 48 -2.68 13.43 2.16
CA VAL A 48 -3.21 12.07 1.99
C VAL A 48 -2.94 11.26 3.25
N LYS A 49 -4.00 10.92 3.98
CA LYS A 49 -3.92 10.18 5.26
C LYS A 49 -4.18 8.69 5.12
N GLN A 50 -4.83 8.27 4.03
CA GLN A 50 -5.16 6.87 3.77
C GLN A 50 -4.17 6.27 2.79
N LEU A 51 -3.56 5.15 3.17
CA LEU A 51 -2.53 4.48 2.39
C LEU A 51 -2.85 2.99 2.27
N ILE A 52 -2.72 2.45 1.05
CA ILE A 52 -2.73 1.02 0.76
C ILE A 52 -1.35 0.65 0.23
N VAL A 53 -0.78 -0.46 0.69
CA VAL A 53 0.50 -0.99 0.20
C VAL A 53 0.25 -2.25 -0.60
N ALA A 54 0.55 -2.21 -1.90
CA ALA A 54 0.50 -3.38 -2.77
C ALA A 54 1.91 -3.92 -3.02
N ILE A 55 2.20 -5.12 -2.54
CA ILE A 55 3.49 -5.80 -2.71
C ILE A 55 3.41 -6.59 -4.02
N ASN A 56 3.94 -6.00 -5.09
CA ASN A 56 3.84 -6.48 -6.45
C ASN A 56 5.02 -7.40 -6.84
N LYS A 57 4.85 -8.13 -7.95
CA LYS A 57 5.81 -9.12 -8.48
C LYS A 57 6.05 -10.30 -7.54
N MET A 58 5.05 -10.69 -6.73
CA MET A 58 5.17 -11.84 -5.82
C MET A 58 5.40 -13.17 -6.55
N ASP A 59 5.02 -13.26 -7.82
CA ASP A 59 5.35 -14.37 -8.71
C ASP A 59 6.88 -14.57 -8.88
N THR A 60 7.65 -13.48 -8.92
CA THR A 60 9.12 -13.53 -9.06
C THR A 60 9.82 -14.06 -7.81
N THR A 61 9.16 -13.99 -6.66
CA THR A 61 9.65 -14.52 -5.37
C THR A 61 8.99 -15.85 -5.02
N LYS A 62 8.33 -16.49 -5.99
CA LYS A 62 7.61 -17.77 -5.83
C LYS A 62 6.58 -17.73 -4.70
N TRP A 63 5.95 -16.58 -4.49
CA TRP A 63 4.95 -16.39 -3.42
C TRP A 63 5.46 -16.72 -2.01
N SER A 64 6.73 -16.41 -1.73
CA SER A 64 7.36 -16.65 -0.42
C SER A 64 6.71 -15.82 0.69
N GLU A 65 6.17 -16.50 1.72
CA GLU A 65 5.60 -15.88 2.92
C GLU A 65 6.67 -15.11 3.71
N ASP A 66 7.87 -15.66 3.82
CA ASP A 66 8.96 -15.02 4.56
C ASP A 66 9.38 -13.70 3.91
N ARG A 67 9.49 -13.68 2.57
CA ARG A 67 9.80 -12.45 1.83
C ARG A 67 8.69 -11.42 1.99
N TYR A 68 7.43 -11.84 1.93
CA TYR A 68 6.30 -10.95 2.20
C TYR A 68 6.37 -10.34 3.61
N LYS A 69 6.58 -11.17 4.64
CA LYS A 69 6.68 -10.71 6.04
C LYS A 69 7.85 -9.75 6.26
N GLU A 70 9.00 -10.01 5.64
CA GLU A 70 10.16 -9.13 5.64
C GLU A 70 9.79 -7.75 5.07
N ILE A 71 9.21 -7.72 3.87
CA ILE A 71 8.79 -6.48 3.21
C ILE A 71 7.76 -5.73 4.05
N VAL A 72 6.73 -6.42 4.56
CA VAL A 72 5.71 -5.79 5.42
C VAL A 72 6.35 -5.13 6.64
N LYS A 73 7.30 -5.79 7.29
CA LYS A 73 8.00 -5.25 8.46
C LYS A 73 8.80 -4.00 8.12
N GLU A 74 9.60 -4.06 7.07
CA GLU A 74 10.45 -2.94 6.65
C GLU A 74 9.61 -1.75 6.15
N VAL A 75 8.60 -2.01 5.33
CA VAL A 75 7.67 -0.97 4.85
C VAL A 75 6.86 -0.38 6.00
N SER A 76 6.41 -1.18 6.96
CA SER A 76 5.72 -0.68 8.17
C SER A 76 6.60 0.28 8.98
N ASN A 77 7.87 -0.06 9.17
CA ASN A 77 8.83 0.82 9.84
C ASN A 77 9.07 2.10 9.03
N PHE A 78 9.12 1.97 7.70
CA PHE A 78 9.32 3.08 6.79
C PHE A 78 8.14 4.07 6.81
N ILE A 79 6.91 3.62 6.58
CA ILE A 79 5.73 4.50 6.55
C ILE A 79 5.45 5.11 7.92
N LYS A 80 5.81 4.42 9.01
CA LYS A 80 5.76 4.97 10.38
C LYS A 80 6.70 6.16 10.56
N LYS A 81 7.89 6.13 9.95
CA LYS A 81 8.84 7.26 9.95
C LYS A 81 8.34 8.43 9.10
N VAL A 82 7.59 8.14 8.03
CA VAL A 82 6.97 9.18 7.20
C VAL A 82 5.84 9.90 7.94
N GLY A 83 5.06 9.17 8.74
CA GLY A 83 3.97 9.71 9.56
C GLY A 83 2.67 8.90 9.51
N PHE A 84 2.58 7.89 8.63
CA PHE A 84 1.42 7.00 8.57
C PHE A 84 1.40 6.03 9.76
N ASN A 85 0.20 5.60 10.15
CA ASN A 85 0.05 4.54 11.14
C ASN A 85 -0.01 3.18 10.43
N PRO A 86 0.96 2.25 10.62
CA PRO A 86 0.92 0.95 9.93
C PRO A 86 -0.33 0.11 10.20
N LYS A 87 -1.01 0.32 11.33
CA LYS A 87 -2.26 -0.39 11.65
C LYS A 87 -3.45 0.03 10.77
N THR A 88 -3.41 1.23 10.19
CA THR A 88 -4.47 1.73 9.31
C THR A 88 -4.23 1.38 7.85
N VAL A 89 -3.17 0.62 7.55
CA VAL A 89 -2.69 0.35 6.18
C VAL A 89 -2.90 -1.12 5.83
N ALA A 90 -3.59 -1.36 4.72
CA ALA A 90 -3.73 -2.70 4.16
C ALA A 90 -2.46 -3.07 3.37
N PHE A 91 -1.92 -4.26 3.65
CA PHE A 91 -0.80 -4.85 2.92
C PHE A 91 -1.32 -6.01 2.06
N VAL A 92 -1.25 -5.86 0.73
CA VAL A 92 -1.81 -6.81 -0.22
C VAL A 92 -0.69 -7.39 -1.09
N PRO A 93 -0.37 -8.70 -1.02
CA PRO A 93 0.54 -9.33 -1.95
C PRO A 93 -0.17 -9.54 -3.30
N ILE A 94 0.35 -8.97 -4.37
CA ILE A 94 -0.25 -9.03 -5.71
C ILE A 94 0.77 -9.49 -6.76
N SER A 95 0.26 -9.95 -7.90
CA SER A 95 0.99 -9.96 -9.16
C SER A 95 0.19 -9.18 -10.19
N GLY A 96 0.62 -7.96 -10.50
CA GLY A 96 -0.05 -7.13 -11.51
C GLY A 96 0.05 -7.72 -12.92
N PHE A 97 1.02 -8.61 -13.18
CA PHE A 97 1.18 -9.27 -14.48
C PHE A 97 0.19 -10.43 -14.65
N ASN A 98 0.03 -11.26 -13.61
CA ASN A 98 -0.87 -12.43 -13.64
C ASN A 98 -2.29 -12.13 -13.16
N GLY A 99 -2.52 -10.96 -12.54
CA GLY A 99 -3.81 -10.55 -11.97
C GLY A 99 -4.09 -11.06 -10.55
N ASP A 100 -3.15 -11.76 -9.93
CA ASP A 100 -3.31 -12.36 -8.60
C ASP A 100 -3.61 -11.31 -7.51
N ASN A 101 -4.66 -11.54 -6.70
CA ASN A 101 -5.12 -10.68 -5.61
C ASN A 101 -5.48 -9.24 -6.04
N MET A 102 -5.67 -8.99 -7.34
CA MET A 102 -6.12 -7.68 -7.84
C MET A 102 -7.64 -7.51 -7.63
N ILE A 103 -8.41 -8.47 -8.16
CA ILE A 103 -9.88 -8.51 -8.08
C ILE A 103 -10.33 -9.80 -7.40
N ASP A 104 -9.70 -10.92 -7.76
CA ASP A 104 -9.98 -12.23 -7.19
C ASP A 104 -8.81 -12.72 -6.32
N SER A 105 -9.14 -13.52 -5.31
CA SER A 105 -8.15 -14.18 -4.45
C SER A 105 -7.28 -15.15 -5.24
N SER A 106 -5.96 -15.07 -5.05
CA SER A 106 -5.00 -15.98 -5.67
C SER A 106 -4.94 -17.33 -4.94
N PRO A 107 -4.89 -18.45 -5.66
CA PRO A 107 -4.57 -19.75 -5.08
C PRO A 107 -3.07 -19.92 -4.77
N ASN A 108 -2.20 -19.04 -5.30
CA ASN A 108 -0.75 -19.19 -5.22
C ASN A 108 -0.16 -18.84 -3.84
N CYS A 109 -0.95 -18.20 -2.96
CA CYS A 109 -0.54 -17.81 -1.61
C CYS A 109 -1.51 -18.31 -0.53
N PRO A 110 -1.61 -19.63 -0.28
CA PRO A 110 -2.55 -20.21 0.70
C PRO A 110 -2.26 -19.77 2.15
N TRP A 111 -1.03 -19.32 2.42
CA TRP A 111 -0.61 -18.74 3.68
C TRP A 111 -1.24 -17.36 3.94
N TYR A 112 -1.56 -16.60 2.89
CA TYR A 112 -2.13 -15.27 3.03
C TYR A 112 -3.60 -15.36 3.45
N LYS A 113 -3.91 -14.87 4.65
CA LYS A 113 -5.28 -14.89 5.21
C LYS A 113 -6.08 -13.63 4.88
N GLY A 114 -5.45 -12.66 4.25
CA GLY A 114 -6.02 -11.35 3.99
C GLY A 114 -5.25 -10.24 4.71
N TRP A 115 -5.56 -9.02 4.31
CA TRP A 115 -5.13 -7.82 5.00
C TRP A 115 -6.14 -7.48 6.09
N GLU A 116 -5.66 -6.80 7.13
CA GLU A 116 -6.49 -6.18 8.15
C GLU A 116 -6.02 -4.74 8.31
N LYS A 117 -6.96 -3.82 8.48
CA LYS A 117 -6.67 -2.44 8.85
C LYS A 117 -7.66 -1.95 9.89
N GLU A 118 -7.23 -1.02 10.72
CA GLU A 118 -8.04 -0.40 11.76
C GLU A 118 -8.04 1.11 11.56
N THR A 119 -9.20 1.69 11.24
CA THR A 119 -9.37 3.14 11.13
C THR A 119 -10.25 3.65 12.28
N LYS A 120 -10.16 4.96 12.56
CA LYS A 120 -10.96 5.57 13.63
C LYS A 120 -12.44 5.67 13.28
N GLU A 121 -12.75 5.79 11.99
CA GLU A 121 -14.10 6.07 11.48
C GLU A 121 -14.91 4.79 11.26
N SER A 122 -14.33 3.79 10.59
CA SER A 122 -15.01 2.52 10.25
C SER A 122 -14.54 1.32 11.07
N GLY A 123 -13.60 1.51 12.00
CA GLY A 123 -13.13 0.46 12.90
C GLY A 123 -12.23 -0.56 12.18
N LYS A 124 -12.34 -1.84 12.57
CA LYS A 124 -11.54 -2.92 11.99
C LYS A 124 -12.18 -3.41 10.69
N SER A 125 -11.43 -3.36 9.59
CA SER A 125 -11.79 -3.88 8.27
C SER A 125 -10.80 -4.95 7.83
N SER A 126 -11.26 -5.93 7.05
CA SER A 126 -10.40 -6.97 6.47
C SER A 126 -10.88 -7.36 5.07
N GLY A 127 -9.97 -7.94 4.29
CA GLY A 127 -10.23 -8.42 2.94
C GLY A 127 -9.02 -9.18 2.39
N LYS A 128 -9.07 -9.63 1.15
CA LYS A 128 -7.99 -10.40 0.51
C LYS A 128 -7.40 -9.72 -0.72
N THR A 129 -8.18 -8.91 -1.40
CA THR A 129 -7.81 -8.36 -2.71
C THR A 129 -7.51 -6.87 -2.63
N LEU A 130 -6.86 -6.35 -3.66
CA LEU A 130 -6.60 -4.93 -3.80
C LEU A 130 -7.90 -4.15 -4.02
N LEU A 131 -8.86 -4.71 -4.77
CA LEU A 131 -10.18 -4.12 -4.95
C LEU A 131 -10.90 -3.94 -3.60
N GLU A 132 -10.95 -4.99 -2.77
CA GLU A 132 -11.55 -4.88 -1.43
C GLU A 132 -10.81 -3.85 -0.56
N ALA A 133 -9.48 -3.74 -0.70
CA ALA A 133 -8.71 -2.73 0.02
C ALA A 133 -9.10 -1.30 -0.40
N ILE A 134 -9.36 -1.08 -1.69
CA ILE A 134 -9.85 0.20 -2.24
C ILE A 134 -11.28 0.47 -1.77
N ASP A 135 -12.17 -0.53 -1.82
CA ASP A 135 -13.56 -0.37 -1.39
C ASP A 135 -13.69 -0.09 0.11
N SER A 136 -12.71 -0.50 0.91
CA SER A 136 -12.65 -0.21 2.34
C SER A 136 -12.10 1.19 2.68
N ILE A 137 -11.74 2.03 1.70
CA ILE A 137 -11.27 3.40 1.94
C ILE A 137 -12.41 4.22 2.55
N ASP A 138 -12.11 4.92 3.63
CA ASP A 138 -13.06 5.82 4.27
C ASP A 138 -13.31 7.02 3.36
N ARG A 139 -14.59 7.37 3.16
CA ARG A 139 -14.92 8.54 2.36
C ARG A 139 -14.45 9.78 3.13
N PRO A 140 -13.63 10.65 2.52
CA PRO A 140 -13.23 11.89 3.17
C PRO A 140 -14.45 12.76 3.44
N GLU A 141 -14.40 13.52 4.53
CA GLU A 141 -15.37 14.58 4.74
C GLU A 141 -15.20 15.63 3.64
N ARG A 142 -16.16 15.69 2.73
CA ARG A 142 -16.20 16.76 1.74
C ARG A 142 -16.41 18.06 2.49
N PRO A 143 -15.59 19.10 2.26
CA PRO A 143 -15.90 20.44 2.75
C PRO A 143 -17.18 20.91 2.04
N SER A 144 -18.34 20.64 2.63
CA SER A 144 -19.58 21.27 2.21
C SER A 144 -19.44 22.77 2.47
N SER A 145 -19.70 23.59 1.46
CA SER A 145 -19.44 25.02 1.54
C SER A 145 -20.37 25.70 2.55
N LYS A 146 -19.76 26.41 3.50
CA LYS A 146 -20.30 27.52 4.33
C LYS A 146 -21.35 27.18 5.37
#